data_AF-A0A4Q1BY33-F1
#
_entry.id   AF-A0A4Q1BY33-F1
#
_cell.length_a   1.000
_cell.length_b   1.000
_cell.length_c   1.000
_cell.angle_alpha   90.00
_cell.angle_beta   90.00
_cell.angle_gamma   90.00
#
_symmetry.space_group_name_H-M   'P 1'
#
loop_
_entity.id
_entity.type
_entity.pdbx_description
1 polymer ?
#
loop_
_entity_poly.entity_id
_entity_poly.type
_entity_poly.pdbx_seq_one_letter_code
_entity_poly.pdbx_strand_id
1 'polypeptide(L)'
;MKYSSSRPNSLDTLIRFLYGIAFLLLGFMLYLVAGPYFLESSISNIETDSTKLWKAPNPKFVHVWTAPSDWRMMYLSDQEKELVKYGRELIAHTSDYLGPKGSVRAMSNGMNCQNCHLNAGTQPWGNNYFAVQSTYPKFRARSGTIENQVKRVNDCFERSLNGKKLDSTSMEMRSILAYIAWLGQDVPKDSIPKGAGIFKLKYLKRATDPVQGKQVYEAKCQSCHQLNGEGVLAEGGKSYTYPPLWGAHSYNQGAGLFRISNLAGYVKYNMPLGTTYEKPQLSDEEAWDVAAYINSMPRPSMDVSKDWPNIAKKPFDHPFGPYADPYSETRHKYGPYLSTKK
;
A
#
# COMPACT_ATOMS: atom_id res chain seq x y z
N MET A 1 68.90 8.44 -44.77
CA MET A 1 69.49 8.41 -43.42
C MET A 1 68.88 7.24 -42.64
N LYS A 2 69.67 6.22 -42.29
CA LYS A 2 69.23 5.07 -41.48
C LYS A 2 69.17 5.49 -40.02
N TYR A 3 68.00 5.45 -39.38
CA TYR A 3 67.87 5.57 -37.92
C TYR A 3 68.03 4.18 -37.30
N SER A 4 69.14 4.00 -36.57
CA SER A 4 69.43 2.82 -35.76
C SER A 4 68.63 2.89 -34.46
N SER A 5 67.63 2.01 -34.30
CA SER A 5 66.94 1.83 -33.02
C SER A 5 67.79 0.96 -32.10
N SER A 6 68.44 1.56 -31.11
CA SER A 6 69.12 0.84 -30.02
C SER A 6 68.09 0.05 -29.21
N ARG A 7 68.19 -1.29 -29.20
CA ARG A 7 67.39 -2.14 -28.32
C ARG A 7 67.74 -1.83 -26.85
N PRO A 8 66.77 -1.69 -25.94
CA PRO A 8 67.05 -1.49 -24.52
C PRO A 8 67.84 -2.68 -23.96
N ASN A 9 68.89 -2.40 -23.21
CA ASN A 9 69.73 -3.41 -22.57
C ASN A 9 68.88 -4.28 -21.64
N SER A 10 68.94 -5.60 -21.82
CA SER A 10 68.18 -6.59 -21.04
C SER A 10 68.40 -6.46 -19.52
N LEU A 11 69.57 -5.95 -19.14
CA LEU A 11 69.93 -5.66 -17.75
C LEU A 11 69.05 -4.56 -17.13
N ASP A 12 68.74 -3.48 -17.87
CA ASP A 12 67.93 -2.37 -17.36
C ASP A 12 66.47 -2.77 -17.13
N THR A 13 65.94 -3.63 -18.00
CA THR A 13 64.60 -4.21 -17.82
C THR A 13 64.53 -5.12 -16.60
N LEU A 14 65.57 -5.91 -16.34
CA LEU A 14 65.64 -6.78 -15.16
C LEU A 14 65.74 -5.95 -13.87
N ILE A 15 66.57 -4.90 -13.87
CA ILE A 15 66.74 -4.00 -12.73
C ILE A 15 65.42 -3.30 -12.40
N ARG A 16 64.70 -2.77 -13.38
CA ARG A 16 63.37 -2.14 -13.17
C ARG A 16 62.34 -3.12 -12.62
N PHE A 17 62.35 -4.37 -13.09
CA PHE A 17 61.46 -5.41 -12.59
C PHE A 17 61.76 -5.77 -11.13
N LEU A 18 63.04 -5.92 -10.77
CA LEU A 18 63.46 -6.19 -9.39
C LEU A 18 63.11 -5.03 -8.44
N TYR A 19 63.25 -3.77 -8.87
CA TYR A 19 62.80 -2.62 -8.08
C TYR A 19 61.28 -2.59 -7.90
N GLY A 20 60.51 -2.98 -8.91
CA GLY A 20 59.05 -3.11 -8.80
C GLY A 20 58.63 -4.14 -7.76
N ILE A 21 59.30 -5.30 -7.73
CA ILE A 21 59.06 -6.34 -6.72
C ILE A 21 59.46 -5.83 -5.33
N ALA A 22 60.63 -5.18 -5.20
CA ALA A 22 61.08 -4.64 -3.92
C ALA A 22 60.09 -3.61 -3.36
N PHE A 23 59.51 -2.75 -4.22
CA PHE A 23 58.51 -1.76 -3.81
C PHE A 23 57.20 -2.40 -3.34
N LEU A 24 56.74 -3.44 -4.02
CA LEU A 24 55.55 -4.21 -3.62
C LEU A 24 55.78 -4.93 -2.29
N LEU A 25 56.95 -5.54 -2.09
CA LEU A 25 57.29 -6.20 -0.83
C LEU A 25 57.39 -5.19 0.32
N LEU A 26 57.94 -3.99 0.08
CA LEU A 26 58.00 -2.93 1.09
C LEU A 26 56.60 -2.44 1.47
N GLY A 27 55.71 -2.26 0.49
CA GLY A 27 54.32 -1.89 0.72
C GLY A 27 53.54 -2.95 1.49
N PHE A 28 53.77 -4.23 1.20
CA PHE A 28 53.17 -5.33 1.93
C PHE A 28 53.69 -5.43 3.37
N MET A 29 54.98 -5.19 3.58
CA MET A 29 55.59 -5.18 4.92
C MET A 29 55.09 -4.00 5.76
N LEU A 30 54.92 -2.81 5.15
CA LEU A 30 54.25 -1.66 5.77
C LEU A 30 52.80 -1.97 6.14
N TYR A 31 52.05 -2.68 5.28
CA TYR A 31 50.69 -3.10 5.59
C TYR A 31 50.64 -4.10 6.77
N LEU A 32 51.56 -5.05 6.83
CA LEU A 32 51.63 -6.00 7.95
C LEU A 32 52.02 -5.33 9.28
N VAL A 33 52.87 -4.30 9.24
CA VAL A 33 53.30 -3.58 10.45
C VAL A 33 52.29 -2.53 10.88
N ALA A 34 51.78 -1.70 9.96
CA ALA A 34 50.88 -0.59 10.28
C ALA A 34 49.40 -0.99 10.30
N GLY A 35 48.99 -2.01 9.54
CA GLY A 35 47.61 -2.49 9.45
C GLY A 35 46.99 -2.86 10.80
N PRO A 36 47.69 -3.60 11.69
CA PRO A 36 47.18 -3.91 13.03
C PRO A 36 46.91 -2.66 13.87
N TYR A 37 47.80 -1.65 13.83
CA TYR A 37 47.63 -0.41 14.58
C TYR A 37 46.44 0.44 14.08
N PHE A 38 46.19 0.44 12.77
CA PHE A 38 44.99 1.08 12.19
C PHE A 38 43.70 0.33 12.56
N LEU A 39 43.75 -1.00 12.58
CA LEU A 39 42.59 -1.80 12.99
C LEU A 39 42.28 -1.61 14.48
N GLU A 40 43.30 -1.59 15.33
CA GLU A 40 43.15 -1.40 16.78
C GLU A 40 42.66 0.01 17.13
N SER A 41 43.13 1.05 16.43
CA SER A 41 42.59 2.42 16.50
C SER A 41 41.12 2.51 16.06
N SER A 42 40.71 1.71 15.08
CA SER A 42 39.32 1.66 14.62
C SER A 42 38.42 0.89 15.59
N ILE A 43 38.95 -0.11 16.29
CA ILE A 43 38.22 -0.94 17.26
C ILE A 43 38.13 -0.23 18.63
N SER A 44 39.16 0.51 19.05
CA SER A 44 39.13 1.25 20.33
C SER A 44 38.15 2.44 20.34
N ASN A 45 37.69 2.89 19.16
CA ASN A 45 36.64 3.90 19.00
C ASN A 45 35.23 3.28 18.86
N ILE A 46 35.11 1.96 18.89
CA ILE A 46 33.83 1.26 19.02
C ILE A 46 33.62 1.00 20.51
N GLU A 47 33.48 2.09 21.28
CA GLU A 47 32.68 2.02 22.49
C GLU A 47 31.25 1.72 22.02
N THR A 48 30.84 0.46 22.14
CA THR A 48 29.44 0.07 22.05
C THR A 48 28.70 0.76 23.19
N ASP A 49 28.29 2.00 22.95
CA ASP A 49 27.27 2.71 23.69
C ASP A 49 25.95 1.94 23.51
N SER A 50 25.79 0.90 24.32
CA SER A 50 24.59 0.06 24.43
C SER A 50 23.39 0.83 24.98
N THR A 51 23.52 2.15 25.20
CA THR A 51 22.41 3.03 25.62
C THR A 51 21.84 3.88 24.48
N LYS A 52 22.32 3.73 23.23
CA LYS A 52 21.67 4.36 22.07
C LYS A 52 20.38 3.66 21.65
N LEU A 53 19.29 4.30 22.10
CA LEU A 53 17.94 4.35 21.53
C LEU A 53 17.04 3.13 21.71
N TRP A 54 16.71 2.81 22.97
CA TRP A 54 15.31 2.44 23.24
C TRP A 54 14.43 3.66 22.94
N LYS A 55 13.91 3.75 21.72
CA LYS A 55 12.86 4.70 21.37
C LYS A 55 11.54 4.09 21.82
N ALA A 56 10.91 4.67 22.84
CA ALA A 56 9.60 4.23 23.30
C ALA A 56 8.65 4.08 22.10
N PRO A 57 7.88 2.97 21.99
CA PRO A 57 6.94 2.78 20.91
C PRO A 57 6.02 3.98 20.82
N ASN A 58 5.78 4.49 19.61
CA ASN A 58 4.84 5.59 19.44
C ASN A 58 3.50 5.17 20.06
N PRO A 59 2.94 5.92 21.04
CA PRO A 59 1.72 5.51 21.74
C PRO A 59 0.53 5.30 20.78
N LYS A 60 0.59 5.90 19.59
CA LYS A 60 -0.38 5.64 18.49
C LYS A 60 -0.38 4.20 17.97
N PHE A 61 0.63 3.38 18.28
CA PHE A 61 0.84 2.03 17.72
C PHE A 61 0.96 0.93 18.79
N VAL A 62 0.64 1.22 20.06
CA VAL A 62 0.56 0.20 21.13
C VAL A 62 -0.82 -0.45 21.15
N HIS A 63 -0.94 -1.75 21.46
CA HIS A 63 -2.21 -2.51 21.51
C HIS A 63 -3.02 -2.46 20.21
N VAL A 64 -2.35 -2.63 19.07
CA VAL A 64 -3.02 -2.75 17.76
C VAL A 64 -3.76 -4.08 17.71
N TRP A 65 -5.00 -4.06 17.21
CA TRP A 65 -5.78 -5.27 17.02
C TRP A 65 -5.15 -6.18 15.97
N THR A 66 -5.22 -7.48 16.22
CA THR A 66 -4.78 -8.51 15.28
C THR A 66 -5.94 -9.45 14.98
N ALA A 67 -5.99 -9.97 13.76
CA ALA A 67 -6.98 -10.96 13.39
C ALA A 67 -6.84 -12.22 14.26
N PRO A 68 -7.93 -12.97 14.49
CA PRO A 68 -7.86 -14.30 15.05
C PRO A 68 -6.85 -15.17 14.28
N SER A 69 -6.04 -15.95 15.00
CA SER A 69 -5.15 -16.93 14.37
C SER A 69 -5.95 -18.11 13.81
N ASP A 70 -5.41 -18.76 12.78
CA ASP A 70 -6.10 -19.84 12.06
C ASP A 70 -6.50 -21.04 12.93
N TRP A 71 -5.73 -21.35 13.98
CA TRP A 71 -6.08 -22.41 14.94
C TRP A 71 -7.45 -22.20 15.59
N ARG A 72 -7.92 -20.96 15.73
CA ARG A 72 -9.26 -20.67 16.29
C ARG A 72 -10.40 -21.18 15.41
N MET A 73 -10.15 -21.54 14.15
CA MET A 73 -11.15 -22.21 13.31
C MET A 73 -11.52 -23.60 13.82
N MET A 74 -10.76 -24.19 14.76
CA MET A 74 -11.11 -25.48 15.38
C MET A 74 -12.39 -25.41 16.22
N TYR A 75 -12.81 -24.21 16.65
CA TYR A 75 -14.06 -24.00 17.39
C TYR A 75 -15.27 -23.80 16.49
N LEU A 76 -15.09 -23.74 15.17
CA LEU A 76 -16.18 -23.63 14.21
C LEU A 76 -16.69 -25.02 13.84
N SER A 77 -17.99 -25.14 13.55
CA SER A 77 -18.51 -26.32 12.86
C SER A 77 -17.85 -26.47 11.49
N ASP A 78 -17.88 -27.67 10.91
CA ASP A 78 -17.25 -27.90 9.61
C ASP A 78 -17.87 -27.05 8.50
N GLN A 79 -19.19 -26.82 8.54
CA GLN A 79 -19.86 -25.95 7.58
C GLN A 79 -19.41 -24.49 7.71
N GLU A 80 -19.32 -23.95 8.93
CA GLU A 80 -18.84 -22.57 9.16
C GLU A 80 -17.38 -22.42 8.76
N LYS A 81 -16.55 -23.41 9.08
CA LYS A 81 -15.14 -23.46 8.72
C LYS A 81 -14.94 -23.39 7.21
N GLU A 82 -15.72 -24.14 6.44
CA GLU A 82 -15.65 -24.10 4.97
C GLU A 82 -16.12 -22.76 4.40
N LEU A 83 -17.17 -22.14 4.97
CA LEU A 83 -17.59 -20.78 4.58
C LEU A 83 -16.49 -19.74 4.87
N VAL A 84 -15.83 -19.82 6.01
CA VAL A 84 -14.74 -18.91 6.39
C VAL A 84 -13.54 -19.08 5.48
N LYS A 85 -13.14 -20.32 5.18
CA LYS A 85 -12.05 -20.61 4.23
C LYS A 85 -12.37 -20.11 2.83
N TYR A 86 -13.54 -20.46 2.30
CA TYR A 86 -13.94 -20.00 0.97
C TYR A 86 -14.10 -18.49 0.90
N GLY A 87 -14.59 -17.85 1.96
CA GLY A 87 -14.66 -16.40 2.08
C GLY A 87 -13.28 -15.74 2.03
N ARG A 88 -12.28 -16.32 2.71
CA ARG A 88 -10.90 -15.85 2.64
C ARG A 88 -10.35 -15.99 1.22
N GLU A 89 -10.58 -17.11 0.55
CA GLU A 89 -10.19 -17.32 -0.85
C GLU A 89 -10.83 -16.30 -1.78
N LEU A 90 -12.13 -16.02 -1.63
CA LEU A 90 -12.83 -15.01 -2.42
C LEU A 90 -12.27 -13.60 -2.21
N ILE A 91 -11.76 -13.27 -1.02
CA ILE A 91 -11.10 -11.98 -0.77
C ILE A 91 -9.69 -11.94 -1.37
N ALA A 92 -8.90 -13.00 -1.17
CA ALA A 92 -7.52 -13.06 -1.62
C ALA A 92 -7.40 -13.21 -3.14
N HIS A 93 -8.30 -13.98 -3.74
CA HIS A 93 -8.26 -14.47 -5.11
C HIS A 93 -9.56 -14.14 -5.86
N THR A 94 -10.20 -13.00 -5.56
CA THR A 94 -11.51 -12.62 -6.11
C THR A 94 -11.61 -12.80 -7.62
N SER A 95 -10.55 -12.45 -8.37
CA SER A 95 -10.54 -12.53 -9.82
C SER A 95 -10.58 -13.97 -10.36
N ASP A 96 -10.01 -14.93 -9.62
CA ASP A 96 -10.00 -16.33 -10.03
C ASP A 96 -11.41 -16.95 -9.99
N TYR A 97 -12.32 -16.37 -9.19
CA TYR A 97 -13.72 -16.80 -9.07
C TYR A 97 -14.68 -15.86 -9.81
N LEU A 98 -14.49 -14.54 -9.66
CA LEU A 98 -15.44 -13.49 -10.02
C LEU A 98 -14.88 -12.47 -11.02
N GLY A 99 -13.64 -12.65 -11.49
CA GLY A 99 -12.97 -11.83 -12.49
C GLY A 99 -13.40 -12.15 -13.92
N PRO A 100 -12.82 -11.48 -14.94
CA PRO A 100 -13.19 -11.69 -16.34
C PRO A 100 -13.08 -13.14 -16.82
N LYS A 101 -12.16 -13.91 -16.23
CA LYS A 101 -11.93 -15.35 -16.47
C LYS A 101 -12.25 -16.21 -15.23
N GLY A 102 -13.13 -15.69 -14.37
CA GLY A 102 -13.47 -16.32 -13.10
C GLY A 102 -14.23 -17.63 -13.27
N SER A 103 -13.96 -18.61 -12.39
CA SER A 103 -14.58 -19.93 -12.40
C SER A 103 -16.06 -19.95 -12.03
N VAL A 104 -16.54 -18.93 -11.31
CA VAL A 104 -17.93 -18.83 -10.85
C VAL A 104 -18.72 -17.92 -11.78
N ARG A 105 -18.30 -16.66 -11.95
CA ARG A 105 -18.97 -15.66 -12.81
C ARG A 105 -18.01 -14.59 -13.32
N ALA A 106 -18.16 -14.17 -14.57
CA ALA A 106 -17.44 -13.01 -15.09
C ALA A 106 -18.14 -11.69 -14.75
N MET A 107 -17.74 -11.02 -13.66
CA MET A 107 -18.49 -9.87 -13.14
C MET A 107 -17.65 -8.71 -12.56
N SER A 108 -16.33 -8.78 -12.63
CA SER A 108 -15.41 -7.74 -12.09
C SER A 108 -14.21 -7.47 -13.01
N ASN A 109 -13.37 -6.50 -12.66
CA ASN A 109 -12.29 -5.94 -13.50
C ASN A 109 -10.94 -6.68 -13.47
N GLY A 110 -10.84 -7.82 -12.80
CA GLY A 110 -9.61 -8.62 -12.77
C GLY A 110 -8.75 -8.42 -11.51
N MET A 111 -9.10 -7.44 -10.67
CA MET A 111 -8.46 -7.24 -9.37
C MET A 111 -9.08 -8.13 -8.29
N ASN A 112 -8.31 -8.35 -7.23
CA ASN A 112 -8.74 -9.02 -6.01
C ASN A 112 -9.11 -7.99 -4.93
N CYS A 113 -10.06 -8.31 -4.06
CA CYS A 113 -10.36 -7.49 -2.88
C CYS A 113 -9.08 -7.19 -2.08
N GLN A 114 -8.18 -8.18 -1.97
CA GLN A 114 -6.92 -8.01 -1.26
C GLN A 114 -5.98 -6.95 -1.84
N ASN A 115 -6.12 -6.58 -3.12
CA ASN A 115 -5.31 -5.52 -3.70
C ASN A 115 -5.53 -4.17 -3.01
N CYS A 116 -6.68 -4.00 -2.34
CA CYS A 116 -6.97 -2.84 -1.48
C CYS A 116 -7.12 -3.21 0.00
N HIS A 117 -7.40 -4.47 0.32
CA HIS A 117 -7.61 -4.99 1.67
C HIS A 117 -6.49 -5.98 2.01
N LEU A 118 -5.32 -5.46 2.38
CA LEU A 118 -4.08 -6.24 2.40
C LEU A 118 -4.13 -7.43 3.37
N ASN A 119 -3.43 -8.51 2.99
CA ASN A 119 -3.43 -9.79 3.70
C ASN A 119 -4.85 -10.32 3.95
N ALA A 120 -5.64 -10.38 2.88
CA ALA A 120 -7.06 -10.70 2.92
C ALA A 120 -7.87 -9.87 3.95
N GLY A 121 -7.47 -8.62 4.17
CA GLY A 121 -8.13 -7.70 5.10
C GLY A 121 -7.74 -7.89 6.55
N THR A 122 -6.54 -8.40 6.82
CA THR A 122 -5.97 -8.56 8.18
C THR A 122 -4.84 -7.57 8.49
N GLN A 123 -4.39 -6.76 7.53
CA GLN A 123 -3.32 -5.79 7.75
C GLN A 123 -3.82 -4.55 8.52
N PRO A 124 -3.23 -4.18 9.68
CA PRO A 124 -3.53 -2.92 10.36
C PRO A 124 -3.31 -1.71 9.45
N TRP A 125 -4.29 -0.80 9.40
CA TRP A 125 -4.36 0.33 8.48
C TRP A 125 -4.25 0.01 6.97
N GLY A 126 -4.20 -1.28 6.60
CA GLY A 126 -4.27 -1.78 5.23
C GLY A 126 -5.71 -1.99 4.75
N ASN A 127 -6.63 -1.13 5.20
CA ASN A 127 -8.07 -1.20 4.92
C ASN A 127 -8.69 -2.52 5.39
N ASN A 128 -8.26 -3.07 6.53
CA ASN A 128 -8.77 -4.33 7.07
C ASN A 128 -10.29 -4.34 7.38
N TYR A 129 -10.80 -5.53 7.69
CA TYR A 129 -12.21 -5.77 8.02
C TYR A 129 -12.52 -5.77 9.52
N PHE A 130 -11.56 -5.45 10.39
CA PHE A 130 -11.67 -5.63 11.85
C PHE A 130 -12.93 -5.03 12.47
N ALA A 131 -13.30 -3.82 12.06
CA ALA A 131 -14.45 -3.11 12.60
C ALA A 131 -15.79 -3.44 11.92
N VAL A 132 -15.82 -4.28 10.89
CA VAL A 132 -17.02 -4.46 10.06
C VAL A 132 -18.10 -5.18 10.85
N GLN A 133 -17.76 -6.29 11.53
CA GLN A 133 -18.73 -7.06 12.31
C GLN A 133 -19.30 -6.25 13.48
N SER A 134 -18.46 -5.53 14.21
CA SER A 134 -18.89 -4.73 15.36
C SER A 134 -19.72 -3.51 14.98
N THR A 135 -19.45 -2.87 13.85
CA THR A 135 -20.07 -1.59 13.51
C THR A 135 -21.31 -1.69 12.62
N TYR A 136 -21.58 -2.82 11.97
CA TYR A 136 -22.75 -2.96 11.09
C TYR A 136 -23.94 -3.64 11.81
N PRO A 137 -25.20 -3.37 11.41
CA PRO A 137 -25.61 -2.39 10.40
C PRO A 137 -25.34 -0.94 10.84
N LYS A 138 -25.09 -0.02 9.89
CA LYS A 138 -24.79 1.38 10.21
C LYS A 138 -25.28 2.39 9.19
N PHE A 139 -25.55 3.59 9.67
CA PHE A 139 -25.85 4.73 8.80
C PHE A 139 -24.64 5.09 7.92
N ARG A 140 -24.89 5.31 6.63
CA ARG A 140 -23.87 5.68 5.66
C ARG A 140 -24.32 6.93 4.92
N ALA A 141 -23.57 8.02 5.13
CA ALA A 141 -23.87 9.31 4.53
C ALA A 141 -23.93 9.28 2.99
N ARG A 142 -23.18 8.38 2.34
CA ARG A 142 -23.21 8.20 0.89
C ARG A 142 -24.60 7.78 0.39
N SER A 143 -25.23 6.77 1.01
CA SER A 143 -26.57 6.33 0.62
C SER A 143 -27.68 7.12 1.31
N GLY A 144 -27.38 7.78 2.42
CA GLY A 144 -28.38 8.39 3.28
C GLY A 144 -29.21 7.38 4.07
N THR A 145 -28.80 6.12 4.14
CA THR A 145 -29.57 5.04 4.77
C THR A 145 -28.72 4.20 5.73
N ILE A 146 -29.39 3.36 6.53
CA ILE A 146 -28.74 2.29 7.29
C ILE A 146 -28.41 1.15 6.34
N GLU A 147 -27.14 0.77 6.27
CA GLU A 147 -26.65 -0.29 5.41
C GLU A 147 -26.20 -1.50 6.24
N ASN A 148 -26.39 -2.70 5.70
CA ASN A 148 -25.82 -3.94 6.23
C ASN A 148 -24.51 -4.31 5.50
N GLN A 149 -23.88 -5.40 5.93
CA GLN A 149 -22.61 -5.88 5.36
C GLN A 149 -22.77 -6.32 3.89
N VAL A 150 -23.91 -6.90 3.51
CA VAL A 150 -24.22 -7.29 2.11
C VAL A 150 -24.10 -6.08 1.18
N LYS A 151 -24.77 -4.97 1.52
CA LYS A 151 -24.69 -3.74 0.72
C LYS A 151 -23.25 -3.22 0.67
N ARG A 152 -22.52 -3.26 1.80
CA ARG A 152 -21.13 -2.80 1.84
C ARG A 152 -20.21 -3.59 0.91
N VAL A 153 -20.41 -4.90 0.79
CA VAL A 153 -19.68 -5.78 -0.14
C VAL A 153 -20.06 -5.46 -1.57
N ASN A 154 -21.35 -5.32 -1.89
CA ASN A 154 -21.80 -4.97 -3.25
C ASN A 154 -21.33 -3.59 -3.71
N ASP A 155 -21.32 -2.59 -2.82
CA ASP A 155 -20.72 -1.29 -3.10
C ASP A 155 -19.22 -1.43 -3.46
N CYS A 156 -18.48 -2.40 -2.90
CA CYS A 156 -17.10 -2.68 -3.30
C CYS A 156 -17.03 -3.28 -4.70
N PHE A 157 -17.88 -4.26 -5.04
CA PHE A 157 -17.91 -4.84 -6.38
C PHE A 157 -18.18 -3.78 -7.45
N GLU A 158 -19.20 -2.94 -7.26
CA GLU A 158 -19.60 -1.94 -8.24
C GLU A 158 -18.59 -0.81 -8.39
N ARG A 159 -17.83 -0.48 -7.33
CA ARG A 159 -16.95 0.70 -7.31
C ARG A 159 -15.48 0.34 -7.42
N SER A 160 -14.98 -0.47 -6.48
CA SER A 160 -13.56 -0.84 -6.41
C SER A 160 -13.20 -1.84 -7.50
N LEU A 161 -14.09 -2.78 -7.80
CA LEU A 161 -13.85 -3.80 -8.83
C LEU A 161 -14.56 -3.50 -10.16
N ASN A 162 -15.13 -2.30 -10.30
CA ASN A 162 -15.83 -1.81 -11.49
C ASN A 162 -16.76 -2.87 -12.12
N GLY A 163 -17.47 -3.60 -11.24
CA GLY A 163 -18.21 -4.81 -11.57
C GLY A 163 -19.70 -4.67 -11.34
N LYS A 164 -20.37 -5.81 -11.17
CA LYS A 164 -21.80 -5.89 -10.86
C LYS A 164 -22.04 -6.36 -9.43
N LYS A 165 -23.21 -6.06 -8.87
CA LYS A 165 -23.61 -6.60 -7.57
C LYS A 165 -23.61 -8.13 -7.57
N LEU A 166 -23.11 -8.71 -6.49
CA LEU A 166 -23.23 -10.12 -6.17
C LEU A 166 -24.60 -10.40 -5.55
N ASP A 167 -25.20 -11.53 -5.91
CA ASP A 167 -26.47 -11.98 -5.34
C ASP A 167 -26.32 -12.15 -3.82
N SER A 168 -27.19 -11.50 -3.06
CA SER A 168 -27.16 -11.51 -1.59
C SER A 168 -27.36 -12.91 -1.00
N THR A 169 -27.96 -13.83 -1.75
CA THR A 169 -28.23 -15.22 -1.35
C THR A 169 -27.22 -16.21 -1.90
N SER A 170 -26.22 -15.75 -2.68
CA SER A 170 -25.17 -16.61 -3.24
C SER A 170 -24.29 -17.23 -2.16
N MET A 171 -23.67 -18.37 -2.49
CA MET A 171 -22.67 -18.99 -1.62
C MET A 171 -21.48 -18.06 -1.40
N GLU A 172 -21.08 -17.33 -2.45
CA GLU A 172 -19.96 -16.39 -2.44
C GLU A 172 -20.20 -15.25 -1.46
N MET A 173 -21.40 -14.65 -1.49
CA MET A 173 -21.74 -13.58 -0.54
C MET A 173 -21.75 -14.10 0.89
N ARG A 174 -22.39 -15.26 1.15
CA ARG A 174 -22.42 -15.86 2.50
C ARG A 174 -21.02 -16.15 3.02
N SER A 175 -20.13 -16.65 2.16
CA SER A 175 -18.76 -17.01 2.54
C SER A 175 -17.92 -15.76 2.83
N ILE A 176 -18.01 -14.72 1.98
CA ILE A 176 -17.36 -13.43 2.24
C ILE A 176 -17.80 -12.85 3.59
N LEU A 177 -19.10 -12.89 3.89
CA LEU A 177 -19.63 -12.40 5.15
C LEU A 177 -19.19 -13.23 6.35
N ALA A 178 -19.16 -14.57 6.22
CA ALA A 178 -18.68 -15.46 7.26
C ALA A 178 -17.21 -15.16 7.62
N TYR A 179 -16.35 -14.97 6.60
CA TYR A 179 -14.95 -14.61 6.82
C TYR A 179 -14.79 -13.23 7.48
N ILE A 180 -15.53 -12.21 6.99
CA ILE A 180 -15.51 -10.86 7.60
C ILE A 180 -15.99 -10.90 9.05
N ALA A 181 -17.03 -11.67 9.35
CA ALA A 181 -17.56 -11.85 10.70
C ALA A 181 -16.51 -12.51 11.61
N TRP A 182 -15.85 -13.58 11.12
CA TRP A 182 -14.79 -14.27 11.84
C TRP A 182 -13.62 -13.36 12.19
N LEU A 183 -13.17 -12.50 11.27
CA LEU A 183 -12.07 -11.54 11.52
C LEU A 183 -12.35 -10.54 12.65
N GLY A 184 -13.62 -10.20 12.86
CA GLY A 184 -14.05 -9.23 13.87
C GLY A 184 -14.79 -9.84 15.06
N GLN A 185 -14.79 -11.16 15.21
CA GLN A 185 -15.67 -11.87 16.15
C GLN A 185 -15.49 -11.48 17.63
N ASP A 186 -14.26 -11.11 18.01
CA ASP A 186 -13.92 -10.72 19.39
C ASP A 186 -13.92 -9.19 19.60
N VAL A 187 -14.29 -8.43 18.57
CA VAL A 187 -14.37 -6.96 18.67
C VAL A 187 -15.71 -6.60 19.31
N PRO A 188 -15.73 -5.87 20.46
CA PRO A 188 -16.97 -5.52 21.12
C PRO A 188 -17.94 -4.78 20.19
N LYS A 189 -19.24 -5.05 20.33
CA LYS A 189 -20.29 -4.40 19.55
C LYS A 189 -20.17 -2.87 19.66
N ASP A 190 -20.38 -2.18 18.54
CA ASP A 190 -20.32 -0.72 18.41
C ASP A 190 -18.95 -0.09 18.77
N SER A 191 -17.89 -0.89 18.80
CA SER A 191 -16.51 -0.42 18.96
C SER A 191 -15.72 -0.48 17.66
N ILE A 192 -14.71 0.39 17.55
CA ILE A 192 -13.73 0.38 16.47
C ILE A 192 -12.36 0.04 17.08
N PRO A 193 -11.80 -1.14 16.76
CA PRO A 193 -10.51 -1.54 17.31
C PRO A 193 -9.39 -0.71 16.71
N LYS A 194 -8.32 -0.52 17.47
CA LYS A 194 -7.13 0.20 17.02
C LYS A 194 -6.48 -0.54 15.85
N GLY A 195 -6.06 0.20 14.83
CA GLY A 195 -5.56 -0.39 13.58
C GLY A 195 -6.64 -0.59 12.52
N ALA A 196 -7.92 -0.37 12.82
CA ALA A 196 -9.00 -0.58 11.85
C ALA A 196 -8.95 0.41 10.66
N GLY A 197 -9.36 -0.08 9.48
CA GLY A 197 -9.59 0.75 8.30
C GLY A 197 -8.30 1.33 7.70
N ILE A 198 -8.30 2.64 7.40
CA ILE A 198 -7.15 3.37 6.83
C ILE A 198 -6.77 4.49 7.78
N PHE A 199 -5.48 4.69 8.02
CA PHE A 199 -5.00 5.75 8.90
C PHE A 199 -5.36 7.13 8.33
N LYS A 200 -5.77 8.06 9.20
CA LYS A 200 -6.07 9.44 8.83
C LYS A 200 -4.85 10.32 9.02
N LEU A 201 -4.19 10.66 7.91
CA LEU A 201 -3.04 11.57 7.91
C LEU A 201 -3.45 12.97 8.33
N LYS A 202 -2.47 13.72 8.85
CA LYS A 202 -2.63 15.16 9.05
C LYS A 202 -2.77 15.85 7.69
N TYR A 203 -3.56 16.91 7.64
CA TYR A 203 -3.69 17.71 6.43
C TYR A 203 -2.43 18.52 6.16
N LEU A 204 -2.12 18.69 4.87
CA LEU A 204 -1.05 19.56 4.43
C LEU A 204 -1.44 21.03 4.60
N LYS A 205 -0.44 21.88 4.86
CA LYS A 205 -0.58 23.34 4.87
C LYS A 205 -0.69 23.96 3.47
N ARG A 206 -0.48 23.15 2.44
CA ARG A 206 -0.56 23.48 1.02
C ARG A 206 -1.52 22.53 0.30
N ALA A 207 -1.84 22.82 -0.95
CA ALA A 207 -2.43 21.82 -1.84
C ALA A 207 -1.46 20.67 -2.07
N THR A 208 -2.00 19.49 -2.35
CA THR A 208 -1.24 18.36 -2.91
C THR A 208 -0.75 18.70 -4.31
N ASP A 209 0.43 18.22 -4.66
CA ASP A 209 1.10 18.51 -5.93
C ASP A 209 1.27 17.22 -6.75
N PRO A 210 0.44 16.99 -7.79
CA PRO A 210 0.58 15.83 -8.67
C PRO A 210 1.92 15.76 -9.42
N VAL A 211 2.60 16.88 -9.65
CA VAL A 211 3.90 16.91 -10.34
C VAL A 211 4.97 16.34 -9.41
N GLN A 212 4.98 16.73 -8.14
CA GLN A 212 5.85 16.11 -7.13
C GLN A 212 5.45 14.65 -6.87
N GLY A 213 4.14 14.36 -6.89
CA GLY A 213 3.62 13.01 -6.79
C GLY A 213 4.12 12.07 -7.89
N LYS A 214 4.28 12.59 -9.11
CA LYS A 214 4.87 11.84 -10.23
C LYS A 214 6.30 11.41 -9.92
N GLN A 215 7.13 12.30 -9.36
CA GLN A 215 8.52 11.97 -9.01
C GLN A 215 8.58 10.86 -7.95
N VAL A 216 7.71 10.93 -6.93
CA VAL A 216 7.58 9.87 -5.92
C VAL A 216 7.16 8.55 -6.58
N TYR A 217 6.21 8.60 -7.52
CA TYR A 217 5.75 7.43 -8.26
C TYR A 217 6.87 6.76 -9.06
N GLU A 218 7.61 7.52 -9.86
CA GLU A 218 8.72 7.03 -10.67
C GLU A 218 9.82 6.42 -9.78
N ALA A 219 10.13 7.05 -8.66
CA ALA A 219 11.18 6.60 -7.75
C ALA A 219 10.80 5.37 -6.91
N LYS A 220 9.53 5.23 -6.49
CA LYS A 220 9.13 4.29 -5.44
C LYS A 220 8.00 3.32 -5.81
N CYS A 221 7.29 3.53 -6.91
CA CYS A 221 6.07 2.78 -7.25
C CYS A 221 6.13 2.11 -8.64
N GLN A 222 6.79 2.76 -9.61
CA GLN A 222 6.83 2.34 -11.01
C GLN A 222 7.40 0.93 -11.21
N SER A 223 8.39 0.51 -10.41
CA SER A 223 9.01 -0.81 -10.54
C SER A 223 8.01 -1.97 -10.42
N CYS A 224 6.93 -1.77 -9.66
CA CYS A 224 5.88 -2.76 -9.47
C CYS A 224 4.64 -2.43 -10.31
N HIS A 225 4.16 -1.19 -10.24
CA HIS A 225 2.91 -0.77 -10.88
C HIS A 225 3.06 -0.34 -12.35
N GLN A 226 4.28 -0.44 -12.89
CA GLN A 226 4.65 -0.09 -14.27
C GLN A 226 4.55 1.40 -14.58
N LEU A 227 5.07 1.82 -15.74
CA LEU A 227 5.17 3.24 -16.09
C LEU A 227 3.80 3.92 -16.23
N ASN A 228 2.82 3.21 -16.78
CA ASN A 228 1.47 3.72 -17.04
C ASN A 228 0.46 3.20 -16.02
N GLY A 229 0.90 2.76 -14.83
CA GLY A 229 0.03 2.29 -13.76
C GLY A 229 -0.82 1.07 -14.12
N GLU A 230 -0.47 0.35 -15.19
CA GLU A 230 -1.16 -0.82 -15.70
C GLU A 230 -1.00 -2.05 -14.81
N GLY A 231 -0.03 -2.02 -13.90
CA GLY A 231 0.29 -3.16 -13.05
C GLY A 231 0.90 -4.31 -13.84
N VAL A 232 0.94 -5.49 -13.22
CA VAL A 232 1.50 -6.72 -13.80
C VAL A 232 0.49 -7.84 -13.64
N LEU A 233 0.02 -8.38 -14.76
CA LEU A 233 -0.81 -9.58 -14.77
C LEU A 233 -0.01 -10.76 -14.23
N ALA A 234 -0.66 -11.57 -13.39
CA ALA A 234 -0.11 -12.83 -12.92
C ALA A 234 -0.07 -13.85 -14.08
N GLU A 235 0.74 -14.89 -13.91
CA GLU A 235 0.80 -16.01 -14.85
C GLU A 235 -0.61 -16.60 -15.09
N GLY A 236 -0.93 -16.93 -16.33
CA GLY A 236 -2.27 -17.35 -16.75
C GLY A 236 -3.27 -16.21 -16.96
N GLY A 237 -2.92 -14.96 -16.59
CA GLY A 237 -3.69 -13.75 -16.92
C GLY A 237 -5.12 -13.76 -16.38
N LYS A 238 -5.33 -14.37 -15.21
CA LYS A 238 -6.60 -14.35 -14.47
C LYS A 238 -6.65 -13.27 -13.40
N SER A 239 -5.51 -12.90 -12.83
CA SER A 239 -5.39 -11.91 -11.76
C SER A 239 -4.14 -11.04 -11.97
N TYR A 240 -3.90 -10.09 -11.07
CA TYR A 240 -2.72 -9.22 -11.09
C TYR A 240 -1.79 -9.54 -9.92
N THR A 241 -0.50 -9.72 -10.22
CA THR A 241 0.57 -9.74 -9.21
C THR A 241 0.73 -8.36 -8.58
N TYR A 242 0.76 -7.32 -9.41
CA TYR A 242 0.66 -5.92 -8.98
C TYR A 242 -0.55 -5.28 -9.63
N PRO A 243 -1.52 -4.76 -8.85
CA PRO A 243 -2.77 -4.27 -9.41
C PRO A 243 -2.56 -2.99 -10.24
N PRO A 244 -3.42 -2.76 -11.25
CA PRO A 244 -3.48 -1.48 -11.94
C PRO A 244 -3.94 -0.39 -10.96
N LEU A 245 -3.28 0.76 -10.99
CA LEU A 245 -3.63 1.92 -10.17
C LEU A 245 -4.59 2.88 -10.86
N TRP A 246 -4.58 2.87 -12.20
CA TRP A 246 -5.49 3.62 -13.07
C TRP A 246 -5.67 2.88 -14.40
N GLY A 247 -6.33 3.50 -15.37
CA GLY A 247 -6.69 2.87 -16.64
C GLY A 247 -7.95 2.00 -16.54
N ALA A 248 -8.30 1.34 -17.66
CA ALA A 248 -9.59 0.65 -17.83
C ALA A 248 -9.85 -0.49 -16.84
N HIS A 249 -8.79 -1.10 -16.29
CA HIS A 249 -8.87 -2.26 -15.39
C HIS A 249 -8.77 -1.90 -13.90
N SER A 250 -8.64 -0.61 -13.57
CA SER A 250 -8.56 -0.13 -12.18
C SER A 250 -9.95 0.12 -11.56
N TYR A 251 -9.97 0.49 -10.28
CA TYR A 251 -11.14 1.01 -9.59
C TYR A 251 -11.69 2.29 -10.26
N ASN A 252 -13.01 2.45 -10.22
CA ASN A 252 -13.71 3.57 -10.84
C ASN A 252 -13.79 4.81 -9.94
N GLN A 253 -14.31 5.91 -10.49
CA GLN A 253 -14.44 7.20 -9.82
C GLN A 253 -15.37 7.18 -8.59
N GLY A 254 -16.23 6.16 -8.44
CA GLY A 254 -17.09 5.97 -7.27
C GLY A 254 -16.39 5.30 -6.08
N ALA A 255 -15.16 4.78 -6.27
CA ALA A 255 -14.42 4.03 -5.26
C ALA A 255 -13.93 4.91 -4.10
N GLY A 256 -13.85 4.29 -2.91
CA GLY A 256 -13.38 4.99 -1.71
C GLY A 256 -11.93 5.48 -1.79
N LEU A 257 -11.08 4.82 -2.58
CA LEU A 257 -9.68 5.18 -2.80
C LEU A 257 -9.48 6.27 -3.86
N PHE A 258 -10.52 6.63 -4.63
CA PHE A 258 -10.45 7.78 -5.53
C PHE A 258 -10.37 9.14 -4.80
N ARG A 259 -10.64 9.11 -3.49
CA ARG A 259 -10.45 10.23 -2.58
C ARG A 259 -9.00 10.29 -2.11
N ILE A 260 -8.35 11.43 -2.30
CA ILE A 260 -6.91 11.59 -2.07
C ILE A 260 -6.55 11.39 -0.60
N SER A 261 -7.38 11.82 0.36
CA SER A 261 -7.08 11.60 1.79
C SER A 261 -7.06 10.13 2.19
N ASN A 262 -7.92 9.32 1.56
CA ASN A 262 -7.98 7.88 1.79
C ASN A 262 -6.77 7.19 1.17
N LEU A 263 -6.45 7.50 -0.09
CA LEU A 263 -5.31 6.88 -0.77
C LEU A 263 -3.98 7.28 -0.11
N ALA A 264 -3.81 8.53 0.29
CA ALA A 264 -2.60 9.00 0.98
C ALA A 264 -2.37 8.23 2.29
N GLY A 265 -3.41 8.06 3.11
CA GLY A 265 -3.33 7.29 4.35
C GLY A 265 -3.05 5.80 4.13
N TYR A 266 -3.58 5.23 3.04
CA TYR A 266 -3.31 3.85 2.66
C TYR A 266 -1.84 3.69 2.22
N VAL A 267 -1.39 4.55 1.30
CA VAL A 267 -0.03 4.51 0.73
C VAL A 267 1.03 4.73 1.82
N LYS A 268 0.85 5.68 2.73
CA LYS A 268 1.80 5.99 3.82
C LYS A 268 2.26 4.77 4.62
N TYR A 269 1.34 3.85 4.93
CA TYR A 269 1.60 2.74 5.85
C TYR A 269 1.59 1.36 5.22
N ASN A 270 1.37 1.29 3.91
CA ASN A 270 1.28 0.02 3.22
C ASN A 270 2.08 -0.04 1.92
N MET A 271 2.62 1.09 1.46
CA MET A 271 3.41 1.18 0.24
C MET A 271 4.69 2.01 0.50
N PRO A 272 5.77 1.76 -0.25
CA PRO A 272 6.02 0.62 -1.14
C PRO A 272 6.09 -0.73 -0.39
N LEU A 273 6.34 -1.83 -1.11
CA LEU A 273 6.53 -3.15 -0.50
C LEU A 273 7.61 -3.08 0.60
N GLY A 274 7.36 -3.76 1.73
CA GLY A 274 8.23 -3.69 2.92
C GLY A 274 7.90 -2.56 3.89
N THR A 275 7.00 -1.63 3.53
CA THR A 275 6.49 -0.63 4.47
C THR A 275 5.65 -1.27 5.58
N THR A 276 5.88 -0.85 6.83
CA THR A 276 4.99 -1.12 7.96
C THR A 276 4.54 0.19 8.59
N TYR A 277 3.51 0.14 9.44
CA TYR A 277 3.07 1.34 10.17
C TYR A 277 4.14 1.88 11.15
N GLU A 278 5.10 1.04 11.55
CA GLU A 278 6.21 1.41 12.43
C GLU A 278 7.40 1.99 11.65
N LYS A 279 7.56 1.56 10.39
CA LYS A 279 8.64 1.96 9.48
C LYS A 279 8.06 2.46 8.16
N PRO A 280 7.32 3.59 8.15
CA PRO A 280 6.84 4.19 6.92
C PRO A 280 8.01 4.68 6.06
N GLN A 281 7.98 4.37 4.76
CA GLN A 281 9.03 4.77 3.80
C GLN A 281 8.75 6.13 3.12
N LEU A 282 7.52 6.62 3.24
CA LEU A 282 7.10 7.91 2.67
C LEU A 282 6.91 8.92 3.79
N SER A 283 7.23 10.19 3.53
CA SER A 283 6.76 11.31 4.35
C SER A 283 5.24 11.49 4.19
N ASP A 284 4.62 12.34 5.03
CA ASP A 284 3.19 12.62 4.87
C ASP A 284 2.95 13.38 3.56
N GLU A 285 3.82 14.34 3.24
CA GLU A 285 3.81 15.12 1.99
C GLU A 285 3.92 14.21 0.75
N GLU A 286 4.91 13.31 0.73
CA GLU A 286 5.09 12.36 -0.38
C GLU A 286 3.85 11.49 -0.58
N ALA A 287 3.24 11.00 0.52
CA ALA A 287 2.06 10.16 0.47
C ALA A 287 0.82 10.91 -0.08
N TRP A 288 0.65 12.18 0.30
CA TRP A 288 -0.41 13.04 -0.22
C TRP A 288 -0.22 13.37 -1.70
N ASP A 289 1.01 13.72 -2.10
CA ASP A 289 1.33 14.12 -3.47
C ASP A 289 1.23 12.93 -4.44
N VAL A 290 1.78 11.75 -4.07
CA VAL A 290 1.68 10.55 -4.91
C VAL A 290 0.22 10.06 -5.04
N ALA A 291 -0.58 10.18 -3.97
CA ALA A 291 -2.00 9.89 -4.04
C ALA A 291 -2.74 10.84 -4.98
N ALA A 292 -2.33 12.12 -5.02
CA ALA A 292 -2.88 13.11 -5.94
C ALA A 292 -2.53 12.79 -7.40
N TYR A 293 -1.29 12.37 -7.67
CA TYR A 293 -0.86 11.89 -8.98
C TYR A 293 -1.64 10.65 -9.45
N ILE A 294 -1.73 9.60 -8.62
CA ILE A 294 -2.46 8.38 -8.97
C ILE A 294 -3.94 8.68 -9.28
N ASN A 295 -4.56 9.56 -8.48
CA ASN A 295 -5.97 9.91 -8.65
C ASN A 295 -6.23 11.06 -9.66
N SER A 296 -5.20 11.61 -10.31
CA SER A 296 -5.36 12.51 -11.47
C SER A 296 -5.40 11.74 -12.79
N MET A 297 -4.98 10.48 -12.79
CA MET A 297 -4.95 9.61 -13.97
C MET A 297 -6.34 9.11 -14.41
N PRO A 298 -6.53 8.85 -15.72
CA PRO A 298 -7.80 8.39 -16.27
C PRO A 298 -8.18 7.00 -15.72
N ARG A 299 -9.47 6.80 -15.47
CA ARG A 299 -10.04 5.55 -14.94
C ARG A 299 -11.54 5.48 -15.28
N PRO A 300 -12.22 4.33 -15.09
CA PRO A 300 -13.63 4.21 -15.42
C PRO A 300 -14.49 5.22 -14.65
N SER A 301 -15.47 5.81 -15.35
CA SER A 301 -16.49 6.67 -14.75
C SER A 301 -17.57 5.85 -14.06
N MET A 302 -18.28 6.47 -13.13
CA MET A 302 -19.47 5.90 -12.51
C MET A 302 -20.48 7.03 -12.27
N ASP A 303 -21.76 6.77 -12.50
CA ASP A 303 -22.81 7.69 -12.08
C ASP A 303 -22.89 7.71 -10.54
N VAL A 304 -22.49 8.86 -9.97
CA VAL A 304 -22.52 9.13 -8.52
C VAL A 304 -23.57 10.18 -8.16
N SER A 305 -24.49 10.51 -9.06
CA SER A 305 -25.52 11.54 -8.86
C SER A 305 -26.43 11.27 -7.65
N LYS A 306 -26.62 10.00 -7.29
CA LYS A 306 -27.41 9.56 -6.14
C LYS A 306 -26.60 9.46 -4.84
N ASP A 307 -25.27 9.65 -4.91
CA ASP A 307 -24.44 9.65 -3.72
C ASP A 307 -24.60 10.99 -2.97
N TRP A 308 -24.59 10.90 -1.64
CA TRP A 308 -24.67 12.05 -0.72
C TRP A 308 -25.98 12.83 -0.83
N PRO A 309 -27.15 12.20 -0.58
CA PRO A 309 -28.44 12.89 -0.60
C PRO A 309 -28.50 14.08 0.35
N ASN A 310 -27.71 14.03 1.44
CA ASN A 310 -27.37 15.22 2.23
C ASN A 310 -25.95 15.69 1.86
N ILE A 311 -25.88 16.74 1.04
CA ILE A 311 -24.62 17.30 0.51
C ILE A 311 -23.70 17.78 1.64
N ALA A 312 -24.23 18.24 2.78
CA ALA A 312 -23.41 18.66 3.93
C ALA A 312 -22.64 17.50 4.59
N LYS A 313 -23.02 16.24 4.32
CA LYS A 313 -22.29 15.05 4.76
C LYS A 313 -21.32 14.51 3.70
N LYS A 314 -21.24 15.15 2.52
CA LYS A 314 -20.25 14.81 1.49
C LYS A 314 -18.84 15.05 2.04
N PRO A 315 -17.87 14.14 1.81
CA PRO A 315 -16.53 14.34 2.31
C PRO A 315 -15.85 15.55 1.67
N PHE A 316 -15.05 16.26 2.46
CA PHE A 316 -14.31 17.45 2.04
C PHE A 316 -13.38 17.21 0.83
N ASP A 317 -12.97 15.96 0.58
CA ASP A 317 -12.06 15.60 -0.51
C ASP A 317 -12.75 14.83 -1.65
N HIS A 318 -14.08 14.90 -1.72
CA HIS A 318 -14.81 14.31 -2.84
C HIS A 318 -14.67 15.20 -4.08
N PRO A 319 -14.17 14.69 -5.21
CA PRO A 319 -13.74 15.54 -6.31
C PRO A 319 -14.85 16.04 -7.23
N PHE A 320 -16.10 15.66 -6.96
CA PHE A 320 -17.26 16.05 -7.77
C PHE A 320 -18.30 16.80 -6.94
N GLY A 321 -18.78 17.91 -7.48
CA GLY A 321 -19.86 18.71 -6.93
C GLY A 321 -21.21 17.99 -6.95
N PRO A 322 -22.28 18.64 -6.47
CA PRO A 322 -22.29 19.93 -5.78
C PRO A 322 -21.72 19.86 -4.35
N TYR A 323 -21.37 20.99 -3.76
CA TYR A 323 -20.83 21.10 -2.39
C TYR A 323 -21.69 22.03 -1.53
N ALA A 324 -21.60 21.86 -0.21
CA ALA A 324 -22.28 22.73 0.76
C ALA A 324 -21.50 24.02 1.06
N ASP A 325 -20.24 24.09 0.61
CA ASP A 325 -19.33 25.21 0.80
C ASP A 325 -18.99 25.86 -0.56
N PRO A 326 -18.38 27.06 -0.58
CA PRO A 326 -18.13 27.79 -1.83
C PRO A 326 -16.86 27.34 -2.55
N TYR A 327 -16.24 26.22 -2.18
CA TYR A 327 -14.97 25.79 -2.76
C TYR A 327 -15.17 25.06 -4.09
N SER A 328 -14.18 25.23 -4.99
CA SER A 328 -14.19 24.60 -6.30
C SER A 328 -13.87 23.10 -6.24
N GLU A 329 -14.26 22.36 -7.27
CA GLU A 329 -13.88 20.94 -7.43
C GLU A 329 -12.36 20.74 -7.37
N THR A 330 -11.57 21.65 -7.97
CA THR A 330 -10.10 21.63 -7.89
C THR A 330 -9.62 21.70 -6.44
N ARG A 331 -10.22 22.56 -5.61
CA ARG A 331 -9.86 22.67 -4.19
C ARG A 331 -10.32 21.47 -3.38
N HIS A 332 -11.49 20.89 -3.68
CA HIS A 332 -11.90 19.62 -3.07
C HIS A 332 -11.00 18.46 -3.50
N LYS A 333 -10.52 18.44 -4.74
CA LYS A 333 -9.61 17.40 -5.23
C LYS A 333 -8.22 17.51 -4.63
N TYR A 334 -7.61 18.70 -4.64
CA TYR A 334 -6.18 18.87 -4.34
C TYR A 334 -5.90 19.65 -3.05
N GLY A 335 -6.91 20.24 -2.41
CA GLY A 335 -6.71 21.13 -1.28
C GLY A 335 -6.26 22.54 -1.71
N PRO A 336 -5.67 23.34 -0.80
CA PRO A 336 -5.37 23.02 0.60
C PRO A 336 -6.65 22.76 1.42
N TYR A 337 -6.59 21.76 2.30
CA TYR A 337 -7.69 21.40 3.18
C TYR A 337 -7.64 22.14 4.53
N LEU A 338 -6.47 22.68 4.90
CA LEU A 338 -6.32 23.52 6.09
C LEU A 338 -6.91 24.90 5.83
N SER A 339 -8.23 24.95 5.95
CA SER A 339 -9.07 26.16 6.06
C SER A 339 -10.47 25.81 6.57
N THR A 340 -10.65 24.60 7.09
CA THR A 340 -11.94 24.01 7.50
C THR A 340 -12.06 23.91 9.02
N LYS A 341 -11.78 25.00 9.73
CA LYS A 341 -12.31 25.30 11.07
C LYS A 341 -12.33 26.82 11.23
N LYS A 342 -13.51 27.43 11.10
CA LYS A 342 -13.92 28.46 12.03
C LYS A 342 -14.93 27.82 12.96
#